data_AF-A0A9C5YV96-F1
#
_entry.id   AF-A0A9C5YV96-F1
#
_cell.length_a   1.000
_cell.length_b   1.000
_cell.length_c   1.000
_cell.angle_alpha   90.00
_cell.angle_beta   90.00
_cell.angle_gamma   90.00
#
_symmetry.space_group_name_H-M   'P 1'
#
loop_
_entity.id
_entity.type
_entity.pdbx_description
1 polymer ?
#
loop_
_entity_poly.entity_id
_entity_poly.type
_entity_poly.pdbx_seq_one_letter_code
_entity_poly.pdbx_strand_id
1 'polypeptide(L)'
;MCVNFKNYFSGLMIVTCLSLVQGDFKYNVSLSQMETCKHYAIPATRGYVYTDFFHIRGMNNNKLAANELLHLKFYVMTARDAHILLSVTDHPRLLDRVYEIVIGAGRNKFSTIRTSIGRRRVATDMEANILSVFDPTPIEIVQTKDAEFLVFIPGLRETPLMNFTDVAPLSINYISFTTYDNEPASWFYDCQFDGFATELDDEVKWLLPEKRLLLNIVEKAENATMPVNLKEINFSFQIRAIHYKHDQALLKTRLNMRVNWNDPRLVWNPADFNDMDRIACKDLKIWLPRFVVINAALNTKRRFNPPYQLFIENNGTVTLLINDAVMHTWCPNPLQNWPNELLNCELALGVSTENLQRLKLVYDRQSPLSKTPISALTEWSFKQIAVTSIENSVLARYTNAGIIQSRNGDISVIFEITRNSSFYQNVFIMPIVACQILLILSFLLRGYRRGGLILVVVLILMLGLMFITKHAPSAYVPDILHAYQHVVRIAAACYILHIVIMWMELYPPKIKPSDWLLKILNYSPLRIMLCMRLSDAREYIDVQTEPWREVAKMLNSFSFLITNIVFILVDVILLPQA
;
A
#
# COMPACT_ATOMS: atom_id res chain seq x y z
N MET A 1 5.07 -18.21 55.76
CA MET A 1 4.65 -18.19 54.34
C MET A 1 3.31 -18.93 54.28
N CYS A 2 2.22 -18.18 54.06
CA CYS A 2 0.81 -18.59 53.90
C CYS A 2 0.29 -19.79 54.72
N VAL A 3 -0.41 -19.52 55.84
CA VAL A 3 -1.31 -20.48 56.50
C VAL A 3 -2.53 -19.76 57.08
N ASN A 4 -3.68 -20.45 57.03
CA ASN A 4 -4.88 -20.38 57.88
C ASN A 4 -6.13 -19.75 57.26
N PHE A 5 -7.34 -20.26 57.48
CA PHE A 5 -7.90 -21.58 57.78
C PHE A 5 -9.43 -21.37 57.66
N LYS A 6 -10.17 -22.45 57.37
CA LYS A 6 -11.63 -22.53 57.14
C LYS A 6 -12.56 -21.76 58.11
N ASN A 7 -13.67 -21.27 57.54
CA ASN A 7 -15.06 -21.17 58.02
C ASN A 7 -15.36 -20.95 59.51
N TYR A 8 -16.07 -19.86 59.85
CA TYR A 8 -17.38 -19.79 60.55
C TYR A 8 -17.71 -18.31 60.90
N PHE A 9 -18.98 -18.03 61.24
CA PHE A 9 -19.63 -16.74 61.66
C PHE A 9 -20.20 -15.91 60.50
N SER A 10 -21.50 -15.99 60.19
CA SER A 10 -22.69 -15.57 60.95
C SER A 10 -22.81 -14.06 61.19
N GLY A 11 -23.76 -13.45 60.50
CA GLY A 11 -24.63 -12.36 60.94
C GLY A 11 -24.00 -11.22 61.75
N LEU A 12 -23.72 -10.10 61.07
CA LEU A 12 -23.86 -8.79 61.68
C LEU A 12 -24.77 -7.93 60.78
N MET A 13 -26.01 -7.76 61.25
CA MET A 13 -26.95 -6.74 60.80
C MET A 13 -26.29 -5.37 60.94
N ILE A 14 -25.96 -4.74 59.81
CA ILE A 14 -25.81 -3.29 59.75
C ILE A 14 -27.07 -2.75 59.09
N VAL A 15 -27.98 -2.33 59.95
CA VAL A 15 -29.09 -1.43 59.64
C VAL A 15 -28.48 -0.19 59.00
N THR A 16 -28.55 -0.11 57.67
CA THR A 16 -28.42 1.16 56.96
C THR A 16 -29.84 1.58 56.60
N CYS A 17 -30.31 2.62 57.29
CA CYS A 17 -31.50 3.36 56.92
C CYS A 17 -31.37 3.81 55.46
N LEU A 18 -31.95 3.06 54.54
CA LEU A 18 -32.42 3.59 53.28
C LEU A 18 -33.65 4.43 53.62
N SER A 19 -33.42 5.65 54.10
CA SER A 19 -34.41 6.71 53.92
C SER A 19 -34.66 6.78 52.41
N LEU A 20 -35.84 6.33 51.99
CA LEU A 20 -36.42 6.67 50.70
C LEU A 20 -36.37 8.19 50.61
N VAL A 21 -35.36 8.72 49.95
CA VAL A 21 -35.39 10.09 49.46
C VAL A 21 -36.43 10.05 48.34
N GLN A 22 -37.69 10.29 48.69
CA GLN A 22 -38.67 10.74 47.71
C GLN A 22 -38.15 12.10 47.23
N GLY A 23 -37.44 12.10 46.11
CA GLY A 23 -37.21 13.33 45.37
C GLY A 23 -38.57 13.81 44.89
N ASP A 24 -39.02 14.94 45.40
CA ASP A 24 -40.17 15.65 44.82
C ASP A 24 -39.77 16.10 43.41
N PHE A 25 -40.11 15.30 42.40
CA PHE A 25 -39.90 15.66 41.00
C PHE A 25 -40.82 16.82 40.63
N LYS A 26 -40.29 17.82 39.94
CA LYS A 26 -40.98 19.09 39.64
C LYS A 26 -42.38 18.94 39.03
N TYR A 27 -42.59 17.91 38.21
CA TYR A 27 -43.86 17.63 37.53
C TYR A 27 -44.50 16.29 37.95
N ASN A 28 -44.07 15.72 39.08
CA ASN A 28 -44.59 14.46 39.62
C ASN A 28 -44.46 13.26 38.65
N VAL A 29 -43.37 13.23 37.88
CA VAL A 29 -43.02 12.16 36.93
C VAL A 29 -41.67 11.59 37.32
N SER A 30 -41.60 10.29 37.61
CA SER A 30 -40.36 9.66 38.06
C SER A 30 -39.47 9.23 36.89
N LEU A 31 -38.15 9.25 37.10
CA LEU A 31 -37.20 8.77 36.09
C LEU A 31 -37.42 7.27 35.75
N SER A 32 -37.89 6.47 36.70
CA SER A 32 -38.24 5.07 36.50
C SER A 32 -39.43 4.86 35.55
N GLN A 33 -40.35 5.82 35.47
CA GLN A 33 -41.45 5.77 34.49
C GLN A 33 -40.92 6.01 33.07
N MET A 34 -39.91 6.88 32.91
CA MET A 34 -39.32 7.21 31.60
C MET A 34 -38.65 6.01 30.92
N GLU A 35 -38.18 5.01 31.68
CA GLU A 35 -37.61 3.77 31.11
C GLU A 35 -38.60 2.97 30.26
N THR A 36 -39.90 3.20 30.45
CA THR A 36 -40.95 2.53 29.66
C THR A 36 -41.25 3.22 28.33
N CYS A 37 -40.66 4.40 28.08
CA CYS A 37 -40.86 5.21 26.88
C CYS A 37 -39.79 4.90 25.82
N LYS A 38 -40.09 5.20 24.55
CA LYS A 38 -39.04 5.33 23.53
C LYS A 38 -38.20 6.57 23.82
N HIS A 39 -36.91 6.50 23.52
CA HIS A 39 -35.93 7.54 23.84
C HIS A 39 -35.17 7.99 22.58
N TYR A 40 -35.09 9.31 22.39
CA TYR A 40 -34.31 9.95 21.33
C TYR A 40 -33.40 11.02 21.92
N ALA A 41 -32.08 10.84 21.74
CA ALA A 41 -31.07 11.74 22.27
C ALA A 41 -30.53 12.69 21.20
N ILE A 42 -30.30 13.94 21.62
CA ILE A 42 -29.63 14.97 20.86
C ILE A 42 -28.24 15.18 21.46
N PRO A 43 -27.15 14.91 20.71
CA PRO A 43 -25.81 15.13 21.20
C PRO A 43 -25.46 16.62 21.20
N ALA A 44 -24.53 17.01 22.07
CA ALA A 44 -24.03 18.38 22.19
C ALA A 44 -23.19 18.88 20.99
N THR A 45 -23.25 18.21 19.83
CA THR A 45 -22.50 18.55 18.62
C THR A 45 -23.40 18.82 17.41
N ARG A 46 -24.72 18.62 17.55
CA ARG A 46 -25.67 18.67 16.41
C ARG A 46 -25.94 20.10 15.92
N GLY A 47 -25.81 21.10 16.79
CA GLY A 47 -26.17 22.48 16.49
C GLY A 47 -27.67 22.67 16.24
N TYR A 48 -28.03 23.84 15.71
CA TYR A 48 -29.42 24.21 15.43
C TYR A 48 -29.84 23.77 14.03
N VAL A 49 -30.09 22.47 13.84
CA VAL A 49 -30.50 21.88 12.55
C VAL A 49 -31.49 20.73 12.76
N TYR A 50 -32.65 20.82 12.10
CA TYR A 50 -33.63 19.74 12.02
C TYR A 50 -33.19 18.73 10.96
N THR A 51 -32.81 17.54 11.39
CA THR A 51 -32.24 16.47 10.53
C THR A 51 -33.08 15.21 10.54
N ASP A 52 -33.55 14.84 11.74
CA ASP A 52 -34.24 13.59 11.99
C ASP A 52 -35.75 13.89 12.09
N PHE A 53 -36.53 13.43 11.11
CA PHE A 53 -37.98 13.63 11.02
C PHE A 53 -38.73 12.32 11.28
N PHE A 54 -39.75 12.39 12.12
CA PHE A 54 -40.62 11.29 12.51
C PHE A 54 -42.01 11.49 11.90
N HIS A 55 -42.63 10.41 11.42
CA HIS A 55 -43.96 10.46 10.82
C HIS A 55 -45.05 10.27 11.88
N ILE A 56 -46.08 11.12 11.83
CA ILE A 56 -47.15 11.17 12.85
C ILE A 56 -48.40 10.38 12.44
N ARG A 57 -48.72 10.33 11.13
CA ARG A 57 -50.00 9.77 10.64
C ARG A 57 -50.03 8.24 10.49
N GLY A 58 -48.97 7.55 10.90
CA GLY A 58 -48.81 6.11 10.67
C GLY A 58 -49.62 5.20 11.60
N MET A 59 -50.04 5.67 12.78
CA MET A 59 -50.67 4.82 13.81
C MET A 59 -51.77 5.56 14.58
N ASN A 60 -52.78 4.82 15.05
CA ASN A 60 -53.99 5.32 15.72
C ASN A 60 -53.63 6.20 16.93
N ASN A 61 -53.75 7.53 16.75
CA ASN A 61 -53.56 8.52 17.79
C ASN A 61 -54.66 8.34 18.87
N ASN A 62 -54.34 7.58 19.91
CA ASN A 62 -55.31 6.67 20.54
C ASN A 62 -56.29 7.31 21.55
N LYS A 63 -56.37 8.65 21.64
CA LYS A 63 -57.38 9.38 22.45
C LYS A 63 -57.67 10.80 21.94
N LEU A 64 -57.95 10.96 20.65
CA LEU A 64 -58.43 12.27 20.16
C LEU A 64 -59.85 12.54 20.70
N ALA A 65 -60.03 13.67 21.39
CA ALA A 65 -61.38 14.14 21.72
C ALA A 65 -62.15 14.50 20.42
N ALA A 66 -63.49 14.51 20.45
CA ALA A 66 -64.30 14.76 19.25
C ALA A 66 -63.99 16.09 18.51
N ASN A 67 -63.41 17.06 19.24
CA ASN A 67 -63.03 18.37 18.72
C ASN A 67 -61.52 18.53 18.37
N GLU A 68 -60.71 17.48 18.52
CA GLU A 68 -59.26 17.53 18.32
C GLU A 68 -58.86 16.95 16.95
N LEU A 69 -57.88 17.59 16.30
CA LEU A 69 -57.23 17.14 15.06
C LEU A 69 -55.89 16.46 15.33
N LEU A 70 -55.17 16.93 16.33
CA LEU A 70 -53.88 16.40 16.75
C LEU A 70 -53.73 16.57 18.25
N HIS A 71 -53.28 15.51 18.91
CA HIS A 71 -52.88 15.50 20.30
C HIS A 71 -51.56 14.74 20.35
N LEU A 72 -50.50 15.36 20.86
CA LEU A 72 -49.18 14.74 21.03
C LEU A 72 -48.69 14.99 22.46
N LYS A 73 -48.09 13.96 23.06
CA LYS A 73 -47.53 14.07 24.41
C LYS A 73 -46.14 13.44 24.47
N PHE A 74 -45.18 14.25 24.89
CA PHE A 74 -43.79 13.81 25.02
C PHE A 74 -43.10 14.54 26.17
N TYR A 75 -41.95 14.02 26.57
CA TYR A 75 -41.16 14.51 27.68
C TYR A 75 -39.78 14.94 27.20
N VAL A 76 -39.26 16.01 27.77
CA VAL A 76 -37.92 16.48 27.46
C VAL A 76 -37.09 16.71 28.72
N MET A 77 -35.83 16.31 28.66
CA MET A 77 -34.80 16.62 29.65
C MET A 77 -33.69 17.41 28.96
N THR A 78 -33.58 18.70 29.29
CA THR A 78 -32.56 19.61 28.75
C THR A 78 -32.44 20.84 29.64
N ALA A 79 -31.30 21.53 29.56
CA ALA A 79 -31.07 22.74 30.34
C ALA A 79 -31.88 23.95 29.83
N ARG A 80 -32.07 24.05 28.50
CA ARG A 80 -32.70 25.21 27.83
C ARG A 80 -32.99 24.92 26.35
N ASP A 81 -33.75 25.83 25.74
CA ASP A 81 -33.96 25.92 24.30
C ASP A 81 -34.36 24.57 23.68
N ALA A 82 -35.44 23.96 24.17
CA ALA A 82 -36.01 22.77 23.57
C ALA A 82 -36.83 23.17 22.33
N HIS A 83 -36.41 22.72 21.16
CA HIS A 83 -37.04 23.08 19.88
C HIS A 83 -37.80 21.88 19.28
N ILE A 84 -39.06 22.11 18.95
CA ILE A 84 -39.95 21.15 18.28
C ILE A 84 -40.42 21.79 16.98
N LEU A 85 -40.28 21.07 15.87
CA LEU A 85 -40.75 21.50 14.56
C LEU A 85 -41.84 20.57 14.07
N LEU A 86 -42.99 21.13 13.70
CA LEU A 86 -44.11 20.44 13.08
C LEU A 86 -44.29 20.92 11.65
N SER A 87 -44.31 19.99 10.70
CA SER A 87 -44.34 20.30 9.28
C SER A 87 -45.24 19.35 8.48
N VAL A 88 -45.65 19.81 7.29
CA VAL A 88 -46.41 19.01 6.33
C VAL A 88 -45.47 18.08 5.53
N THR A 89 -44.22 18.50 5.35
CA THR A 89 -43.15 17.76 4.66
C THR A 89 -41.97 17.51 5.59
N ASP A 90 -41.18 16.49 5.30
CA ASP A 90 -39.94 16.13 5.99
C ASP A 90 -38.71 16.94 5.53
N HIS A 91 -38.90 17.89 4.61
CA HIS A 91 -37.86 18.79 4.10
C HIS A 91 -38.34 20.25 4.04
N PRO A 92 -38.77 20.82 5.18
CA PRO A 92 -39.24 22.20 5.21
C PRO A 92 -38.11 23.18 4.90
N ARG A 93 -38.34 24.08 3.94
CA ARG A 93 -37.43 25.19 3.64
C ARG A 93 -37.61 26.30 4.68
N LEU A 94 -36.61 27.18 4.81
CA LEU A 94 -36.62 28.28 5.79
C LEU A 94 -37.83 29.23 5.68
N LEU A 95 -38.44 29.33 4.50
CA LEU A 95 -39.62 30.18 4.23
C LEU A 95 -40.93 29.40 4.22
N ASP A 96 -40.88 28.07 4.36
CA ASP A 96 -42.08 27.25 4.39
C ASP A 96 -42.82 27.49 5.70
N ARG A 97 -44.14 27.29 5.62
CA ARG A 97 -45.02 27.44 6.75
C ARG A 97 -44.94 26.19 7.62
N VAL A 98 -44.50 26.38 8.86
CA VAL A 98 -44.28 25.33 9.86
C VAL A 98 -44.71 25.84 11.22
N TYR A 99 -44.96 24.96 12.18
CA TYR A 99 -45.03 25.36 13.58
C TYR A 99 -43.72 25.01 14.28
N GLU A 100 -42.96 26.02 14.66
CA GLU A 100 -41.79 25.86 15.50
C GLU A 100 -42.14 26.30 16.93
N ILE A 101 -42.05 25.36 17.86
CA ILE A 101 -42.30 25.59 19.29
C ILE A 101 -40.95 25.58 19.99
N VAL A 102 -40.68 26.62 20.76
CA VAL A 102 -39.46 26.73 21.56
C VAL A 102 -39.85 26.86 23.01
N ILE A 103 -39.50 25.85 23.82
CA ILE A 103 -39.69 25.89 25.28
C ILE A 103 -38.37 26.31 25.92
N GLY A 104 -38.45 27.20 26.91
CA GLY A 104 -37.27 27.67 27.64
C GLY A 104 -36.23 28.38 26.75
N ALA A 105 -36.72 29.19 25.81
CA ALA A 105 -35.93 30.10 25.01
C ALA A 105 -35.19 31.14 25.86
N GLY A 106 -34.07 31.66 25.34
CA GLY A 106 -33.35 32.76 25.97
C GLY A 106 -32.66 32.36 27.28
N ARG A 107 -32.12 31.14 27.32
CA ARG A 107 -31.59 30.47 28.51
C ARG A 107 -32.68 30.17 29.56
N ASN A 108 -33.75 29.51 29.12
CA ASN A 108 -34.85 29.06 29.97
C ASN A 108 -35.67 30.20 30.61
N LYS A 109 -35.90 31.29 29.86
CA LYS A 109 -36.59 32.51 30.35
C LYS A 109 -37.98 32.73 29.78
N PHE A 110 -38.25 32.25 28.58
CA PHE A 110 -39.54 32.42 27.92
C PHE A 110 -39.80 31.26 26.96
N SER A 111 -41.03 31.05 26.54
CA SER A 111 -41.38 30.07 25.50
C SER A 111 -42.10 30.78 24.35
N THR A 112 -41.97 30.29 23.12
CA THR A 112 -42.62 30.93 21.96
C THR A 112 -43.03 29.95 20.88
N ILE A 113 -44.14 30.25 20.21
CA ILE A 113 -44.58 29.59 18.97
C ILE A 113 -44.24 30.49 17.79
N ARG A 114 -43.69 29.89 16.73
CA ARG A 114 -43.27 30.53 15.50
C ARG A 114 -43.91 29.85 14.29
N THR A 115 -44.22 30.62 13.25
CA THR A 115 -44.84 30.10 12.00
C THR A 115 -43.85 29.85 10.86
N SER A 116 -42.55 30.03 11.14
CA SER A 116 -41.44 29.78 10.22
C SER A 116 -40.17 29.48 11.01
N ILE A 117 -39.25 28.69 10.47
CA ILE A 117 -38.03 28.28 11.18
C ILE A 117 -37.21 29.53 11.57
N GLY A 118 -37.02 29.73 12.88
CA GLY A 118 -36.27 30.84 13.44
C GLY A 118 -36.95 32.22 13.34
N ARG A 119 -38.18 32.32 12.81
CA ARG A 119 -38.82 33.61 12.43
C ARG A 119 -40.33 33.63 12.73
N ARG A 120 -40.94 34.83 12.74
CA ARG A 120 -42.38 35.07 12.92
C ARG A 120 -42.97 34.44 14.19
N ARG A 121 -42.65 35.04 15.35
CA ARG A 121 -43.27 34.68 16.63
C ARG A 121 -44.75 35.09 16.63
N VAL A 122 -45.63 34.16 17.00
CA VAL A 122 -47.09 34.35 17.03
C VAL A 122 -47.68 34.23 18.43
N ALA A 123 -47.05 33.47 19.31
CA ALA A 123 -47.36 33.42 20.73
C ALA A 123 -46.06 33.41 21.54
N THR A 124 -46.05 34.07 22.70
CA THR A 124 -44.90 34.09 23.63
C THR A 124 -45.41 34.13 25.05
N ASP A 125 -44.85 33.27 25.90
CA ASP A 125 -45.10 33.24 27.34
C ASP A 125 -43.78 33.45 28.09
N MET A 126 -43.79 34.21 29.18
CA MET A 126 -42.59 34.66 29.90
C MET A 126 -42.26 33.82 31.15
N GLU A 127 -42.91 32.66 31.30
CA GLU A 127 -42.62 31.75 32.41
C GLU A 127 -41.20 31.18 32.28
N ALA A 128 -40.41 31.36 33.33
CA ALA A 128 -39.00 31.00 33.37
C ALA A 128 -38.77 29.68 34.11
N ASN A 129 -37.58 29.10 33.93
CA ASN A 129 -37.13 27.88 34.59
C ASN A 129 -38.04 26.67 34.36
N ILE A 130 -38.69 26.57 33.20
CA ILE A 130 -39.59 25.46 32.84
C ILE A 130 -38.79 24.16 32.72
N LEU A 131 -37.69 24.20 31.95
CA LEU A 131 -36.88 23.02 31.62
C LEU A 131 -35.86 22.67 32.72
N SER A 132 -35.54 21.38 32.85
CA SER A 132 -34.55 20.84 33.78
C SER A 132 -33.78 19.69 33.11
N VAL A 133 -32.51 19.52 33.49
CA VAL A 133 -31.69 18.37 33.07
C VAL A 133 -32.02 17.13 33.92
N PHE A 134 -32.58 17.32 35.11
CA PHE A 134 -32.84 16.26 36.08
C PHE A 134 -34.30 15.82 36.09
N ASP A 135 -35.23 16.73 35.77
CA ASP A 135 -36.66 16.46 35.80
C ASP A 135 -37.24 16.44 34.37
N PRO A 136 -37.91 15.35 33.95
CA PRO A 136 -38.57 15.30 32.67
C PRO A 136 -39.73 16.30 32.65
N THR A 137 -39.67 17.23 31.71
CA THR A 137 -40.74 18.23 31.51
C THR A 137 -41.78 17.67 30.54
N PRO A 138 -43.04 17.46 30.96
CA PRO A 138 -44.11 17.02 30.07
C PRO A 138 -44.52 18.17 29.15
N ILE A 139 -44.67 17.88 27.87
CA ILE A 139 -45.15 18.83 26.86
C ILE A 139 -46.31 18.15 26.12
N GLU A 140 -47.44 18.84 26.06
CA GLU A 140 -48.65 18.36 25.39
C GLU A 140 -49.08 19.40 24.36
N ILE A 141 -49.25 18.97 23.11
CA ILE A 141 -49.60 19.83 21.98
C ILE A 141 -50.95 19.38 21.45
N VAL A 142 -51.90 20.31 21.42
CA VAL A 142 -53.27 20.06 20.97
C VAL A 142 -53.63 21.03 19.85
N GLN A 143 -54.11 20.49 18.73
CA GLN A 143 -54.68 21.24 17.64
C GLN A 143 -56.17 20.92 17.55
N THR A 144 -57.04 21.92 17.64
CA THR A 144 -58.50 21.73 17.59
C THR A 144 -59.05 21.96 16.18
N LYS A 145 -60.27 21.48 15.92
CA LYS A 145 -61.01 21.76 14.67
C LYS A 145 -61.38 23.24 14.53
N ASP A 146 -61.47 23.95 15.66
CA ASP A 146 -61.79 25.38 15.75
C ASP A 146 -60.59 26.29 15.49
N ALA A 147 -59.55 25.76 14.83
CA ALA A 147 -58.34 26.51 14.45
C ALA A 147 -57.49 27.00 15.64
N GLU A 148 -57.65 26.43 16.83
CA GLU A 148 -56.76 26.72 17.96
C GLU A 148 -55.57 25.76 18.00
N PHE A 149 -54.39 26.31 18.30
CA PHE A 149 -53.16 25.57 18.49
C PHE A 149 -52.63 25.87 19.90
N LEU A 150 -52.69 24.86 20.76
CA LEU A 150 -52.48 24.96 22.19
C LEU A 150 -51.26 24.15 22.61
N VAL A 151 -50.42 24.74 23.45
CA VAL A 151 -49.28 24.05 24.06
C VAL A 151 -49.44 24.08 25.57
N PHE A 152 -49.48 22.90 26.19
CA PHE A 152 -49.64 22.69 27.62
C PHE A 152 -48.37 22.13 28.23
N ILE A 153 -48.17 22.43 29.52
CA ILE A 153 -47.18 21.79 30.37
C ILE A 153 -47.92 21.21 31.58
N PRO A 154 -48.29 19.93 31.53
CA PRO A 154 -48.99 19.26 32.62
C PRO A 154 -48.23 19.41 33.95
N GLY A 155 -48.94 19.77 35.01
CA GLY A 155 -48.36 19.98 36.34
C GLY A 155 -47.77 21.39 36.58
N LEU A 156 -47.68 22.26 35.56
CA LEU A 156 -47.31 23.66 35.76
C LEU A 156 -48.53 24.54 36.10
N ARG A 157 -49.56 24.52 35.25
CA ARG A 157 -50.83 25.24 35.41
C ARG A 157 -51.91 24.59 34.55
N GLU A 158 -53.18 24.77 34.90
CA GLU A 158 -54.32 24.18 34.17
C GLU A 158 -54.64 24.91 32.84
N THR A 159 -54.12 26.11 32.65
CA THR A 159 -54.26 26.89 31.40
C THR A 159 -53.14 26.58 30.42
N PRO A 160 -53.37 26.70 29.09
CA PRO A 160 -52.31 26.50 28.11
C PRO A 160 -51.14 27.46 28.36
N LEU A 161 -49.92 26.97 28.19
CA LEU A 161 -48.73 27.81 28.24
C LEU A 161 -48.78 28.85 27.13
N MET A 162 -49.15 28.42 25.92
CA MET A 162 -49.27 29.27 24.75
C MET A 162 -50.52 28.87 23.95
N ASN A 163 -51.29 29.87 23.52
CA ASN A 163 -52.42 29.71 22.61
C ASN A 163 -52.17 30.54 21.35
N PHE A 164 -52.35 29.94 20.19
CA PHE A 164 -52.29 30.59 18.89
C PHE A 164 -53.48 30.15 18.03
N THR A 165 -54.25 31.10 17.52
CA THR A 165 -55.36 30.83 16.59
C THR A 165 -54.89 30.98 15.15
N ASP A 166 -55.00 29.90 14.37
CA ASP A 166 -54.55 29.84 13.00
C ASP A 166 -55.73 29.71 12.02
N VAL A 167 -55.99 30.76 11.24
CA VAL A 167 -57.07 30.82 10.23
C VAL A 167 -56.97 29.71 9.18
N ALA A 168 -55.79 29.12 8.97
CA ALA A 168 -55.57 28.01 8.04
C ALA A 168 -54.67 26.96 8.68
N PRO A 169 -55.19 26.07 9.55
CA PRO A 169 -54.37 25.10 10.29
C PRO A 169 -53.60 24.16 9.35
N LEU A 170 -52.32 23.91 9.64
CA LEU A 170 -51.51 22.97 8.86
C LEU A 170 -51.96 21.52 9.11
N SER A 171 -51.95 20.71 8.06
CA SER A 171 -52.06 19.26 8.15
C SER A 171 -50.72 18.64 8.53
N ILE A 172 -50.43 18.56 9.82
CA ILE A 172 -49.13 18.11 10.34
C ILE A 172 -48.96 16.62 10.01
N ASN A 173 -47.85 16.29 9.34
CA ASN A 173 -47.48 14.91 9.00
C ASN A 173 -46.16 14.49 9.66
N TYR A 174 -45.26 15.44 9.90
CA TYR A 174 -43.92 15.20 10.41
C TYR A 174 -43.61 16.07 11.61
N ILE A 175 -42.78 15.52 12.50
CA ILE A 175 -42.22 16.20 13.66
C ILE A 175 -40.71 15.98 13.72
N SER A 176 -39.97 17.00 14.14
CA SER A 176 -38.52 16.92 14.35
C SER A 176 -38.13 17.66 15.62
N PHE A 177 -37.11 17.16 16.31
CA PHE A 177 -36.60 17.72 17.56
C PHE A 177 -35.17 18.23 17.39
N THR A 178 -34.89 19.42 17.92
CA THR A 178 -33.53 19.97 18.00
C THR A 178 -33.35 20.78 19.30
N THR A 179 -32.16 21.31 19.51
CA THR A 179 -31.85 22.33 20.52
C THR A 179 -31.11 23.50 19.89
N TYR A 180 -30.96 24.58 20.64
CA TYR A 180 -30.11 25.71 20.26
C TYR A 180 -28.68 25.53 20.78
N ASP A 181 -27.69 26.02 20.02
CA ASP A 181 -26.30 26.24 20.47
C ASP A 181 -25.66 25.04 21.19
N ASN A 182 -25.85 23.83 20.65
CA ASN A 182 -25.20 22.59 21.10
C ASN A 182 -25.61 22.08 22.48
N GLU A 183 -26.79 22.45 22.99
CA GLU A 183 -27.31 21.88 24.23
C GLU A 183 -27.77 20.42 24.01
N PRO A 184 -27.32 19.46 24.83
CA PRO A 184 -27.83 18.09 24.75
C PRO A 184 -29.27 18.03 25.27
N ALA A 185 -30.11 17.24 24.62
CA ALA A 185 -31.48 16.99 25.07
C ALA A 185 -31.84 15.52 24.93
N SER A 186 -32.61 15.02 25.87
CA SER A 186 -33.20 13.68 25.81
C SER A 186 -34.71 13.82 25.69
N TRP A 187 -35.27 13.29 24.61
CA TRP A 187 -36.69 13.27 24.32
C TRP A 187 -37.25 11.88 24.58
N PHE A 188 -38.39 11.81 25.24
CA PHE A 188 -39.11 10.58 25.52
C PHE A 188 -40.54 10.67 24.99
N TYR A 189 -40.98 9.63 24.29
CA TYR A 189 -42.29 9.56 23.66
C TYR A 189 -42.79 8.11 23.65
N ASP A 190 -44.05 7.88 23.25
CA ASP A 190 -44.69 6.55 23.29
C ASP A 190 -44.63 5.89 24.67
N CYS A 191 -44.93 6.65 25.73
CA CYS A 191 -44.87 6.21 27.11
C CYS A 191 -46.08 5.34 27.50
N GLN A 192 -45.86 4.09 27.93
CA GLN A 192 -46.94 3.13 28.21
C GLN A 192 -47.91 3.57 29.33
N PHE A 193 -47.42 4.34 30.31
CA PHE A 193 -48.23 4.76 31.47
C PHE A 193 -49.22 5.90 31.16
N ASP A 194 -49.05 6.62 30.04
CA ASP A 194 -50.00 7.65 29.61
C ASP A 194 -51.21 7.08 28.86
N GLY A 195 -51.16 5.78 28.50
CA GLY A 195 -52.21 5.09 27.76
C GLY A 195 -52.27 5.45 26.27
N PHE A 196 -51.22 6.06 25.72
CA PHE A 196 -51.00 6.23 24.28
C PHE A 196 -50.15 5.06 23.77
N ALA A 197 -50.63 4.35 22.75
CA ALA A 197 -49.97 3.11 22.30
C ALA A 197 -48.76 3.38 21.39
N THR A 198 -48.88 4.31 20.46
CA THR A 198 -47.86 4.64 19.43
C THR A 198 -48.18 6.01 18.81
N GLU A 199 -47.41 7.05 19.12
CA GLU A 199 -47.55 8.43 18.59
C GLU A 199 -46.57 8.73 17.46
N LEU A 200 -45.39 8.09 17.42
CA LEU A 200 -44.33 8.35 16.43
C LEU A 200 -43.78 7.06 15.78
N ASP A 201 -43.62 7.09 14.45
CA ASP A 201 -43.01 6.00 13.65
C ASP A 201 -41.49 6.19 13.43
N ASP A 202 -40.81 5.17 12.92
CA ASP A 202 -39.36 5.14 12.74
C ASP A 202 -38.78 6.33 11.93
N GLU A 203 -37.56 6.74 12.29
CA GLU A 203 -36.83 7.88 11.72
C GLU A 203 -36.66 7.80 10.19
N VAL A 204 -37.17 8.80 9.45
CA VAL A 204 -37.02 8.87 7.98
C VAL A 204 -35.62 9.40 7.63
N LYS A 205 -34.66 8.49 7.40
CA LYS A 205 -33.32 8.85 6.91
C LYS A 205 -33.26 8.89 5.39
N TRP A 206 -33.22 10.09 4.80
CA TRP A 206 -32.88 10.25 3.39
C TRP A 206 -31.40 9.92 3.16
N LEU A 207 -31.15 8.86 2.39
CA LEU A 207 -29.83 8.54 1.86
C LEU A 207 -29.57 9.47 0.67
N LEU A 208 -28.40 10.12 0.63
CA LEU A 208 -27.98 10.90 -0.55
C LEU A 208 -28.14 10.04 -1.82
N PRO A 209 -28.49 10.63 -2.98
CA PRO A 209 -28.67 9.89 -4.23
C PRO A 209 -27.50 8.96 -4.58
N GLU A 210 -26.27 9.41 -4.31
CA GLU A 210 -25.04 8.62 -4.45
C GLU A 210 -25.04 7.38 -3.55
N LYS A 211 -25.41 7.53 -2.27
CA LYS A 211 -25.49 6.42 -1.33
C LYS A 211 -26.60 5.43 -1.69
N ARG A 212 -27.72 5.92 -2.23
CA ARG A 212 -28.81 5.09 -2.77
C ARG A 212 -28.34 4.27 -3.98
N LEU A 213 -27.59 4.90 -4.88
CA LEU A 213 -27.00 4.21 -6.04
C LEU A 213 -26.02 3.12 -5.59
N LEU A 214 -25.13 3.42 -4.63
CA LEU A 214 -24.17 2.45 -4.11
C LEU A 214 -24.86 1.22 -3.50
N LEU A 215 -25.93 1.41 -2.73
CA LEU A 215 -26.69 0.30 -2.15
C LEU A 215 -27.35 -0.55 -3.23
N ASN A 216 -27.96 0.09 -4.25
CA ASN A 216 -28.55 -0.61 -5.39
C ASN A 216 -27.50 -1.44 -6.17
N ILE A 217 -26.32 -0.87 -6.40
CA ILE A 217 -25.22 -1.58 -7.07
C ILE A 217 -24.78 -2.80 -6.24
N VAL A 218 -24.62 -2.65 -4.93
CA VAL A 218 -24.20 -3.75 -4.04
C VAL A 218 -25.25 -4.86 -3.98
N GLU A 219 -26.53 -4.51 -3.96
CA GLU A 219 -27.62 -5.48 -4.01
C GLU A 219 -27.60 -6.29 -5.32
N LYS A 220 -27.43 -5.61 -6.45
CA LYS A 220 -27.34 -6.25 -7.78
C LYS A 220 -26.06 -7.04 -8.02
N ALA A 221 -25.01 -6.83 -7.23
CA ALA A 221 -23.70 -7.45 -7.43
C ALA A 221 -23.60 -8.91 -6.96
N GLU A 222 -24.71 -9.53 -6.54
CA GLU A 222 -24.80 -10.96 -6.19
C GLU A 222 -23.64 -11.47 -5.33
N ASN A 223 -23.39 -10.80 -4.19
CA ASN A 223 -22.30 -11.13 -3.26
C ASN A 223 -20.89 -11.11 -3.87
N ALA A 224 -20.62 -10.18 -4.79
CA ALA A 224 -19.31 -10.02 -5.44
C ALA A 224 -18.85 -11.24 -6.27
N THR A 225 -19.80 -11.98 -6.83
CA THR A 225 -19.54 -13.14 -7.70
C THR A 225 -19.15 -12.73 -9.12
N MET A 226 -18.34 -13.57 -9.78
CA MET A 226 -17.90 -13.34 -11.15
C MET A 226 -19.10 -13.26 -12.11
N PRO A 227 -19.17 -12.27 -13.03
CA PRO A 227 -20.25 -12.19 -14.01
C PRO A 227 -20.21 -13.39 -14.97
N VAL A 228 -21.36 -14.05 -15.18
CA VAL A 228 -21.47 -15.32 -15.91
C VAL A 228 -20.93 -15.27 -17.35
N ASN A 229 -21.11 -14.14 -18.04
CA ASN A 229 -20.72 -13.97 -19.44
C ASN A 229 -19.36 -13.30 -19.64
N LEU A 230 -18.59 -13.09 -18.57
CA LEU A 230 -17.30 -12.42 -18.66
C LEU A 230 -16.20 -13.39 -19.12
N LYS A 231 -15.73 -13.21 -20.36
CA LYS A 231 -14.66 -14.05 -20.96
C LYS A 231 -13.31 -13.34 -21.07
N GLU A 232 -13.35 -12.02 -21.24
CA GLU A 232 -12.17 -11.21 -21.52
C GLU A 232 -12.15 -9.98 -20.63
N ILE A 233 -10.95 -9.58 -20.21
CA ILE A 233 -10.70 -8.34 -19.49
C ILE A 233 -9.64 -7.55 -20.23
N ASN A 234 -9.96 -6.30 -20.52
CA ASN A 234 -9.01 -5.37 -21.11
C ASN A 234 -8.13 -4.80 -20.01
N PHE A 235 -6.82 -4.73 -20.24
CA PHE A 235 -5.93 -4.05 -19.32
C PHE A 235 -4.88 -3.25 -20.09
N SER A 236 -4.43 -2.17 -19.49
CA SER A 236 -3.27 -1.40 -19.91
C SER A 236 -2.41 -1.08 -18.70
N PHE A 237 -1.13 -0.82 -18.92
CA PHE A 237 -0.19 -0.55 -17.84
C PHE A 237 0.80 0.54 -18.20
N GLN A 238 1.35 1.17 -17.17
CA GLN A 238 2.46 2.12 -17.26
C GLN A 238 3.54 1.75 -16.28
N ILE A 239 4.75 1.63 -16.77
CA ILE A 239 5.91 1.32 -15.95
C ILE A 239 6.37 2.60 -15.26
N ARG A 240 6.58 2.52 -13.95
CA ARG A 240 7.18 3.60 -13.15
C ARG A 240 8.68 3.39 -12.98
N ALA A 241 9.06 2.18 -12.57
CA ALA A 241 10.45 1.84 -12.28
C ALA A 241 10.70 0.35 -12.48
N ILE A 242 11.92 0.02 -12.88
CA ILE A 242 12.41 -1.35 -12.96
C ILE A 242 13.74 -1.40 -12.21
N HIS A 243 13.90 -2.42 -11.38
CA HIS A 243 15.12 -2.64 -10.61
C HIS A 243 15.49 -4.11 -10.66
N TYR A 244 16.63 -4.42 -11.29
CA TYR A 244 17.16 -5.77 -11.36
C TYR A 244 18.26 -5.98 -10.31
N LYS A 245 18.14 -7.07 -9.55
CA LYS A 245 19.08 -7.47 -8.51
C LYS A 245 19.83 -8.71 -8.99
N HIS A 246 21.10 -8.54 -9.36
CA HIS A 246 21.88 -9.60 -10.02
C HIS A 246 22.25 -10.76 -9.07
N ASP A 247 22.42 -10.49 -7.78
CA ASP A 247 22.78 -11.48 -6.74
C ASP A 247 21.69 -12.55 -6.55
N GLN A 248 20.44 -12.16 -6.76
CA GLN A 248 19.26 -13.00 -6.60
C GLN A 248 18.54 -13.27 -7.92
N ALA A 249 19.10 -12.89 -9.07
CA ALA A 249 18.41 -12.99 -10.37
C ALA A 249 16.96 -12.47 -10.32
N LEU A 250 16.75 -11.34 -9.64
CA LEU A 250 15.44 -10.86 -9.24
C LEU A 250 15.10 -9.56 -9.96
N LEU A 251 13.99 -9.54 -10.70
CA LEU A 251 13.42 -8.33 -11.26
C LEU A 251 12.31 -7.80 -10.34
N LYS A 252 12.47 -6.55 -9.89
CA LYS A 252 11.43 -5.77 -9.22
C LYS A 252 10.83 -4.77 -10.22
N THR A 253 9.55 -4.93 -10.50
CA THR A 253 8.82 -4.07 -11.43
C THR A 253 7.79 -3.25 -10.66
N ARG A 254 7.79 -1.92 -10.85
CA ARG A 254 6.75 -1.01 -10.34
C ARG A 254 5.95 -0.46 -11.50
N LEU A 255 4.63 -0.65 -11.47
CA LEU A 255 3.75 -0.24 -12.56
C LEU A 255 2.38 0.24 -12.05
N ASN A 256 1.71 1.05 -12.84
CA ASN A 256 0.29 1.34 -12.70
C ASN A 256 -0.48 0.48 -13.69
N MET A 257 -1.65 -0.05 -13.31
CA MET A 257 -2.52 -0.81 -14.21
C MET A 257 -3.90 -0.16 -14.27
N ARG A 258 -4.47 -0.14 -15.46
CA ARG A 258 -5.88 0.13 -15.70
C ARG A 258 -6.50 -1.15 -16.22
N VAL A 259 -7.61 -1.56 -15.62
CA VAL A 259 -8.28 -2.82 -15.92
C VAL A 259 -9.74 -2.52 -16.13
N ASN A 260 -10.28 -2.93 -17.28
CA ASN A 260 -11.63 -2.62 -17.70
C ASN A 260 -12.37 -3.91 -18.03
N TRP A 261 -13.56 -4.07 -17.46
CA TRP A 261 -14.50 -5.15 -17.81
C TRP A 261 -15.93 -4.63 -17.78
N ASN A 262 -16.85 -5.35 -18.41
CA ASN A 262 -18.27 -5.01 -18.40
C ASN A 262 -19.03 -5.98 -17.49
N ASP A 263 -19.82 -5.45 -16.55
CA ASP A 263 -20.76 -6.22 -15.73
C ASP A 263 -22.19 -5.72 -15.99
N PRO A 264 -23.01 -6.47 -16.76
CA PRO A 264 -24.35 -6.05 -17.13
C PRO A 264 -25.31 -5.94 -15.93
N ARG A 265 -24.96 -6.51 -14.76
CA ARG A 265 -25.76 -6.41 -13.54
C ARG A 265 -25.69 -5.00 -12.93
N LEU A 266 -24.61 -4.25 -13.21
CA LEU A 266 -24.33 -2.96 -12.57
C LEU A 266 -24.88 -1.78 -13.37
N VAL A 267 -25.81 -2.00 -14.30
CA VAL A 267 -26.43 -0.95 -15.13
C VAL A 267 -27.48 -0.19 -14.32
N TRP A 268 -27.52 1.14 -14.49
CA TRP A 268 -28.58 2.01 -13.97
C TRP A 268 -28.97 3.09 -14.97
N ASN A 269 -30.16 3.65 -14.79
CA ASN A 269 -30.63 4.81 -15.53
C ASN A 269 -30.19 6.10 -14.80
N PRO A 270 -29.40 7.00 -15.41
CA PRO A 270 -28.93 8.24 -14.77
C PRO A 270 -30.07 9.11 -14.22
N ALA A 271 -31.21 9.16 -14.92
CA ALA A 271 -32.37 9.97 -14.53
C ALA A 271 -32.91 9.60 -13.13
N ASP A 272 -32.76 8.33 -12.71
CA ASP A 272 -33.22 7.85 -11.41
C ASP A 272 -32.30 8.30 -10.25
N PHE A 273 -31.10 8.80 -10.57
CA PHE A 273 -30.07 9.16 -9.60
C PHE A 273 -29.45 10.53 -9.92
N ASN A 274 -30.28 11.51 -10.29
CA ASN A 274 -29.85 12.90 -10.51
C ASN A 274 -28.79 13.03 -11.62
N ASP A 275 -29.03 12.37 -12.75
CA ASP A 275 -28.21 12.37 -13.97
C ASP A 275 -26.74 11.95 -13.74
N MET A 276 -26.50 11.05 -12.78
CA MET A 276 -25.17 10.50 -12.53
C MET A 276 -24.83 9.41 -13.54
N ASP A 277 -23.90 9.71 -14.45
CA ASP A 277 -23.40 8.75 -15.46
C ASP A 277 -22.23 7.88 -14.97
N ARG A 278 -21.50 8.36 -13.95
CA ARG A 278 -20.32 7.69 -13.42
C ARG A 278 -20.19 7.92 -11.93
N ILE A 279 -19.80 6.87 -11.21
CA ILE A 279 -19.51 6.92 -9.78
C ILE A 279 -18.08 6.46 -9.50
N ALA A 280 -17.42 7.13 -8.58
CA ALA A 280 -16.11 6.75 -8.06
C ALA A 280 -16.30 6.14 -6.67
N CYS A 281 -15.78 4.93 -6.47
CA CYS A 281 -15.97 4.20 -5.22
C CYS A 281 -14.63 3.73 -4.66
N LYS A 282 -14.57 3.66 -3.33
CA LYS A 282 -13.53 2.93 -2.60
C LYS A 282 -14.22 1.78 -1.87
N ASP A 283 -13.68 0.58 -2.03
CA ASP A 283 -14.14 -0.63 -1.31
C ASP A 283 -15.63 -1.00 -1.50
N LEU A 284 -16.04 -1.17 -2.76
CA LEU A 284 -17.36 -1.68 -3.09
C LEU A 284 -17.37 -3.22 -3.12
N LYS A 285 -18.42 -3.85 -2.57
CA LYS A 285 -18.62 -5.31 -2.58
C LYS A 285 -19.10 -5.82 -3.94
N ILE A 286 -18.30 -5.60 -4.98
CA ILE A 286 -18.49 -6.17 -6.32
C ILE A 286 -17.37 -7.16 -6.63
N TRP A 287 -17.55 -7.93 -7.70
CA TRP A 287 -16.49 -8.80 -8.17
C TRP A 287 -15.28 -7.99 -8.64
N LEU A 288 -14.09 -8.39 -8.18
CA LEU A 288 -12.83 -7.80 -8.59
C LEU A 288 -11.91 -8.92 -9.12
N PRO A 289 -11.22 -8.72 -10.26
CA PRO A 289 -10.29 -9.70 -10.79
C PRO A 289 -9.10 -9.90 -9.85
N ARG A 290 -8.84 -11.16 -9.48
CA ARG A 290 -7.69 -11.50 -8.63
C ARG A 290 -6.46 -11.76 -9.49
N PHE A 291 -5.61 -10.74 -9.64
CA PHE A 291 -4.35 -10.87 -10.39
C PHE A 291 -3.35 -11.81 -9.71
N VAL A 292 -2.69 -12.61 -10.53
CA VAL A 292 -1.63 -13.54 -10.12
C VAL A 292 -0.39 -13.35 -10.98
N VAL A 293 0.77 -13.26 -10.31
CA VAL A 293 2.07 -13.32 -10.97
C VAL A 293 2.52 -14.78 -11.02
N ILE A 294 2.68 -15.31 -12.22
CA ILE A 294 2.89 -16.75 -12.46
C ILE A 294 4.32 -17.15 -12.11
N ASN A 295 5.29 -16.34 -12.52
CA ASN A 295 6.71 -16.51 -12.25
C ASN A 295 7.19 -15.68 -11.05
N ALA A 296 6.34 -15.55 -10.03
CA ALA A 296 6.63 -14.79 -8.82
C ALA A 296 7.85 -15.32 -8.07
N ALA A 297 8.66 -14.41 -7.52
CA ALA A 297 9.83 -14.71 -6.71
C ALA A 297 9.63 -14.41 -5.21
N LEU A 298 10.56 -14.86 -4.35
CA LEU A 298 10.67 -14.46 -2.93
C LEU A 298 9.43 -14.66 -2.03
N ASN A 299 8.62 -15.71 -2.22
CA ASN A 299 7.35 -15.88 -1.47
C ASN A 299 6.45 -14.62 -1.52
N THR A 300 6.67 -13.70 -2.48
CA THR A 300 5.71 -12.63 -2.71
C THR A 300 4.38 -13.31 -2.98
N LYS A 301 3.36 -12.90 -2.23
CA LYS A 301 2.03 -13.51 -2.33
C LYS A 301 1.71 -13.55 -3.81
N ARG A 302 1.54 -14.76 -4.37
CA ARG A 302 1.16 -14.97 -5.79
C ARG A 302 -0.01 -14.06 -6.15
N ARG A 303 -0.87 -13.76 -5.17
CA ARG A 303 -1.95 -12.77 -5.19
C ARG A 303 -1.47 -11.43 -4.62
N PHE A 304 -1.66 -10.38 -5.38
CA PHE A 304 -1.32 -9.01 -4.98
C PHE A 304 -2.60 -8.18 -4.81
N ASN A 305 -2.70 -7.40 -3.73
CA ASN A 305 -3.87 -6.55 -3.43
C ASN A 305 -3.42 -5.10 -3.15
N PRO A 306 -3.09 -4.33 -4.20
CA PRO A 306 -2.66 -2.94 -4.08
C PRO A 306 -3.81 -2.00 -3.74
N PRO A 307 -3.52 -0.77 -3.26
CA PRO A 307 -4.52 0.28 -3.26
C PRO A 307 -5.04 0.51 -4.69
N TYR A 308 -6.35 0.51 -4.83
CA TYR A 308 -7.03 0.70 -6.10
C TYR A 308 -8.09 1.80 -6.00
N GLN A 309 -8.45 2.36 -7.15
CA GLN A 309 -9.60 3.22 -7.33
C GLN A 309 -10.56 2.53 -8.28
N LEU A 310 -11.83 2.51 -7.93
CA LEU A 310 -12.88 1.87 -8.71
C LEU A 310 -13.77 2.95 -9.31
N PHE A 311 -14.05 2.83 -10.60
CA PHE A 311 -15.02 3.65 -11.29
C PHE A 311 -16.02 2.75 -11.99
N ILE A 312 -17.29 3.09 -11.89
CA ILE A 312 -18.39 2.37 -12.55
C ILE A 312 -19.15 3.40 -13.39
N GLU A 313 -19.42 3.05 -14.63
CA GLU A 313 -20.22 3.83 -15.57
C GLU A 313 -21.64 3.24 -15.66
N ASN A 314 -22.63 4.09 -16.00
CA ASN A 314 -24.05 3.75 -16.09
C ASN A 314 -24.34 2.54 -16.99
N ASN A 315 -23.51 2.32 -18.00
CA ASN A 315 -23.57 1.22 -18.96
C ASN A 315 -23.07 -0.13 -18.41
N GLY A 316 -22.64 -0.21 -17.15
CA GLY A 316 -22.11 -1.41 -16.51
C GLY A 316 -20.59 -1.60 -16.69
N THR A 317 -19.90 -0.67 -17.35
CA THR A 317 -18.44 -0.72 -17.50
C THR A 317 -17.77 -0.37 -16.19
N VAL A 318 -16.91 -1.27 -15.72
CA VAL A 318 -16.11 -1.10 -14.51
C VAL A 318 -14.66 -0.87 -14.90
N THR A 319 -14.09 0.23 -14.40
CA THR A 319 -12.68 0.58 -14.54
C THR A 319 -12.00 0.53 -13.18
N LEU A 320 -11.04 -0.37 -13.04
CA LEU A 320 -10.18 -0.52 -11.87
C LEU A 320 -8.81 0.09 -12.17
N LEU A 321 -8.44 1.12 -11.42
CA LEU A 321 -7.11 1.73 -11.46
C LEU A 321 -6.29 1.24 -10.28
N ILE A 322 -5.25 0.47 -10.57
CA ILE A 322 -4.27 -0.01 -9.61
C ILE A 322 -3.05 0.91 -9.70
N ASN A 323 -2.73 1.56 -8.58
CA ASN A 323 -1.59 2.46 -8.51
C ASN A 323 -0.42 1.79 -7.76
N ASP A 324 0.79 1.99 -8.27
CA ASP A 324 2.05 1.54 -7.65
C ASP A 324 2.08 0.04 -7.33
N ALA A 325 1.66 -0.79 -8.28
CA ALA A 325 1.80 -2.24 -8.17
C ALA A 325 3.27 -2.64 -8.22
N VAL A 326 3.71 -3.35 -7.18
CA VAL A 326 5.09 -3.85 -7.05
C VAL A 326 5.09 -5.37 -7.24
N MET A 327 5.81 -5.83 -8.24
CA MET A 327 5.89 -7.24 -8.61
C MET A 327 7.35 -7.70 -8.60
N HIS A 328 7.57 -8.92 -8.11
CA HIS A 328 8.89 -9.54 -8.02
C HIS A 328 8.90 -10.83 -8.83
N THR A 329 9.80 -10.92 -9.81
CA THR A 329 9.89 -12.06 -10.73
C THR A 329 11.32 -12.58 -10.83
N TRP A 330 11.46 -13.87 -11.07
CA TRP A 330 12.76 -14.47 -11.37
C TRP A 330 13.14 -14.15 -12.82
N CYS A 331 14.37 -13.67 -13.02
CA CYS A 331 14.97 -13.40 -14.31
C CYS A 331 16.44 -13.84 -14.30
N PRO A 332 16.73 -15.14 -14.52
CA PRO A 332 18.11 -15.61 -14.62
C PRO A 332 18.77 -15.14 -15.91
N ASN A 333 20.10 -14.91 -15.86
CA ASN A 333 20.92 -14.66 -17.05
C ASN A 333 21.45 -15.99 -17.62
N PRO A 334 20.91 -16.50 -18.75
CA PRO A 334 21.37 -17.76 -19.31
C PRO A 334 22.75 -17.66 -20.00
N LEU A 335 23.12 -16.47 -20.48
CA LEU A 335 24.35 -16.26 -21.27
C LEU A 335 25.61 -16.16 -20.42
N GLN A 336 25.47 -15.90 -19.11
CA GLN A 336 26.59 -15.82 -18.17
C GLN A 336 27.74 -14.90 -18.64
N ASN A 337 27.39 -13.79 -19.29
CA ASN A 337 28.31 -12.95 -20.06
C ASN A 337 28.63 -11.61 -19.36
N TRP A 338 28.73 -11.59 -18.04
CA TRP A 338 29.05 -10.37 -17.28
C TRP A 338 30.41 -9.81 -17.71
N PRO A 339 30.55 -8.48 -17.92
CA PRO A 339 29.57 -7.41 -17.67
C PRO A 339 28.68 -7.05 -18.87
N ASN A 340 28.81 -7.72 -20.02
CA ASN A 340 28.11 -7.46 -21.28
C ASN A 340 26.68 -8.04 -21.31
N GLU A 341 25.92 -7.80 -20.23
CA GLU A 341 24.64 -8.46 -20.00
C GLU A 341 23.49 -7.81 -20.80
N LEU A 342 22.78 -8.66 -21.55
CA LEU A 342 21.49 -8.37 -22.17
C LEU A 342 20.46 -9.36 -21.59
N LEU A 343 19.50 -8.86 -20.83
CA LEU A 343 18.51 -9.69 -20.14
C LEU A 343 17.12 -9.49 -20.73
N ASN A 344 16.44 -10.61 -20.97
CA ASN A 344 15.04 -10.67 -21.36
C ASN A 344 14.22 -11.16 -20.17
N CYS A 345 13.78 -10.24 -19.32
CA CYS A 345 13.07 -10.58 -18.11
C CYS A 345 11.56 -10.66 -18.36
N GLU A 346 10.96 -11.81 -18.09
CA GLU A 346 9.53 -12.03 -18.21
C GLU A 346 8.79 -11.62 -16.93
N LEU A 347 7.66 -10.90 -17.08
CA LEU A 347 6.61 -10.76 -16.08
C LEU A 347 5.35 -11.43 -16.62
N ALA A 348 5.03 -12.59 -16.08
CA ALA A 348 3.87 -13.37 -16.49
C ALA A 348 2.68 -13.08 -15.57
N LEU A 349 1.64 -12.47 -16.13
CA LEU A 349 0.43 -12.04 -15.44
C LEU A 349 -0.78 -12.86 -15.87
N GLY A 350 -1.59 -13.25 -14.90
CA GLY A 350 -2.85 -13.93 -15.12
C GLY A 350 -3.92 -13.50 -14.13
N VAL A 351 -5.16 -13.92 -14.37
CA VAL A 351 -6.28 -13.76 -13.42
C VAL A 351 -6.69 -15.11 -12.86
N SER A 352 -6.84 -15.19 -11.54
CA SER A 352 -7.36 -16.35 -10.85
C SER A 352 -8.85 -16.18 -10.61
N THR A 353 -9.63 -17.18 -11.02
CA THR A 353 -11.09 -17.23 -10.82
C THR A 353 -11.46 -18.36 -9.86
N GLU A 354 -12.52 -18.21 -9.08
CA GLU A 354 -12.97 -19.24 -8.13
C GLU A 354 -13.50 -20.49 -8.82
N ASN A 355 -14.19 -20.34 -9.96
CA ASN A 355 -14.80 -21.43 -10.72
C ASN A 355 -13.87 -22.06 -11.77
N LEU A 356 -12.56 -21.78 -11.72
CA LEU A 356 -11.56 -22.23 -12.70
C LEU A 356 -11.88 -21.86 -14.17
N GLN A 357 -12.85 -20.96 -14.39
CA GLN A 357 -13.23 -20.47 -15.71
C GLN A 357 -12.07 -19.72 -16.37
N ARG A 358 -11.95 -19.88 -17.68
CA ARG A 358 -10.88 -19.23 -18.45
C ARG A 358 -11.26 -17.77 -18.66
N LEU A 359 -10.45 -16.88 -18.12
CA LEU A 359 -10.57 -15.44 -18.32
C LEU A 359 -9.33 -14.96 -19.06
N LYS A 360 -9.52 -14.41 -20.25
CA LYS A 360 -8.42 -13.91 -21.09
C LYS A 360 -8.11 -12.47 -20.72
N LEU A 361 -6.84 -12.18 -20.46
CA LEU A 361 -6.35 -10.81 -20.41
C LEU A 361 -6.07 -10.34 -21.85
N VAL A 362 -6.55 -9.14 -22.18
CA VAL A 362 -6.35 -8.51 -23.49
C VAL A 362 -5.65 -7.19 -23.28
N TYR A 363 -4.45 -7.06 -23.85
CA TYR A 363 -3.67 -5.83 -23.72
C TYR A 363 -4.23 -4.75 -24.65
N ASP A 364 -4.72 -3.67 -24.05
CA ASP A 364 -5.16 -2.49 -24.80
C ASP A 364 -3.96 -1.62 -25.19
N ARG A 365 -3.64 -1.61 -26.48
CA ARG A 365 -2.54 -0.81 -27.06
C ARG A 365 -2.91 0.66 -27.29
N GLN A 366 -4.20 1.01 -27.24
CA GLN A 366 -4.70 2.33 -27.60
C GLN A 366 -4.71 3.29 -26.40
N SER A 367 -4.64 2.77 -25.18
CA SER A 367 -4.58 3.55 -23.94
C SER A 367 -3.28 3.34 -23.13
N PRO A 368 -2.07 3.46 -23.71
CA PRO A 368 -0.86 3.42 -22.92
C PRO A 368 -0.90 4.60 -21.94
N LEU A 369 -1.03 4.27 -20.66
CA LEU A 369 -0.85 5.20 -19.57
C LEU A 369 0.55 5.82 -19.79
N SER A 370 0.57 7.12 -20.13
CA SER A 370 1.69 8.01 -20.46
C SER A 370 3.12 7.43 -20.54
N LYS A 371 3.85 7.77 -21.63
CA LYS A 371 5.32 7.55 -21.76
C LYS A 371 6.10 8.46 -20.79
N THR A 372 5.95 8.25 -19.49
CA THR A 372 6.89 8.82 -18.52
C THR A 372 8.23 8.13 -18.70
N PRO A 373 9.36 8.86 -18.62
CA PRO A 373 10.67 8.23 -18.65
C PRO A 373 10.73 7.16 -17.57
N ILE A 374 10.97 5.91 -17.97
CA ILE A 374 11.14 4.81 -17.03
C ILE A 374 12.37 5.17 -16.20
N SER A 375 12.17 5.37 -14.90
CA SER A 375 13.28 5.51 -13.97
C SER A 375 13.99 4.15 -13.85
N ALA A 376 14.93 3.90 -14.77
CA ALA A 376 15.90 2.84 -14.59
C ALA A 376 16.94 3.38 -13.60
N LEU A 377 17.04 2.77 -12.43
CA LEU A 377 18.15 3.08 -11.53
C LEU A 377 19.45 2.77 -12.28
N THR A 378 20.41 3.68 -12.17
CA THR A 378 21.55 3.99 -13.06
C THR A 378 22.45 2.83 -13.54
N GLU A 379 22.33 1.62 -13.00
CA GLU A 379 23.14 0.46 -13.42
C GLU A 379 22.62 -0.21 -14.71
N TRP A 380 21.31 -0.12 -14.95
CA TRP A 380 20.64 -0.78 -16.07
C TRP A 380 19.97 0.25 -16.98
N SER A 381 20.09 0.06 -18.28
CA SER A 381 19.36 0.81 -19.30
C SER A 381 18.21 -0.03 -19.85
N PHE A 382 17.09 0.63 -20.04
CA PHE A 382 15.90 0.03 -20.60
C PHE A 382 15.93 0.16 -22.13
N LYS A 383 15.76 -0.95 -22.86
CA LYS A 383 15.70 -0.94 -24.34
C LYS A 383 14.27 -0.97 -24.87
N GLN A 384 13.54 -2.04 -24.60
CA GLN A 384 12.19 -2.27 -25.15
C GLN A 384 11.31 -3.13 -24.24
N ILE A 385 10.00 -3.05 -24.49
CA ILE A 385 8.97 -3.94 -23.92
C ILE A 385 8.31 -4.69 -25.06
N ALA A 386 8.17 -5.99 -24.91
CA ALA A 386 7.27 -6.81 -25.72
C ALA A 386 6.13 -7.34 -24.85
N VAL A 387 4.90 -7.26 -25.36
CA VAL A 387 3.72 -7.84 -24.69
C VAL A 387 3.16 -8.93 -25.58
N THR A 388 3.10 -10.15 -25.05
CA THR A 388 2.66 -11.34 -25.79
C THR A 388 1.56 -12.06 -25.01
N SER A 389 0.54 -12.56 -25.72
CA SER A 389 -0.47 -13.45 -25.14
C SER A 389 0.09 -14.87 -25.06
N ILE A 390 -0.19 -15.56 -23.96
CA ILE A 390 0.19 -16.95 -23.77
C ILE A 390 -0.97 -17.80 -24.27
N GLU A 391 -0.80 -18.31 -25.49
CA GLU A 391 -1.79 -19.12 -26.20
C GLU A 391 -1.32 -20.58 -26.26
N ASN A 392 -2.26 -21.52 -26.23
CA ASN A 392 -2.01 -22.97 -26.39
C ASN A 392 -0.99 -23.58 -25.41
N SER A 393 -0.86 -23.03 -24.21
CA SER A 393 -0.08 -23.65 -23.14
C SER A 393 -0.75 -24.94 -22.66
N VAL A 394 -0.02 -26.06 -22.77
CA VAL A 394 -0.36 -27.34 -22.13
C VAL A 394 -0.20 -27.25 -20.60
N LEU A 395 0.58 -26.26 -20.14
CA LEU A 395 0.90 -26.04 -18.74
C LEU A 395 -0.26 -25.38 -17.99
N ALA A 396 -0.79 -26.08 -16.99
CA ALA A 396 -1.72 -25.52 -16.02
C ALA A 396 -1.00 -24.87 -14.83
N ARG A 397 -1.69 -24.04 -14.07
CA ARG A 397 -1.25 -23.51 -12.78
C ARG A 397 -1.42 -24.59 -11.72
N TYR A 398 -0.39 -24.83 -10.93
CA TYR A 398 -0.37 -25.83 -9.86
C TYR A 398 -0.20 -25.17 -8.48
N THR A 399 -0.86 -25.73 -7.47
CA THR A 399 -0.53 -25.54 -6.05
C THR A 399 -0.23 -26.89 -5.41
N ASN A 400 0.22 -26.87 -4.14
CA ASN A 400 0.43 -28.07 -3.34
C ASN A 400 -0.83 -28.95 -3.21
N ALA A 401 -2.02 -28.42 -3.53
CA ALA A 401 -3.30 -29.12 -3.49
C ALA A 401 -3.81 -29.60 -4.86
N GLY A 402 -3.10 -29.34 -5.97
CA GLY A 402 -3.47 -29.82 -7.32
C GLY A 402 -3.43 -28.76 -8.44
N ILE A 403 -3.99 -29.13 -9.60
CA ILE A 403 -4.16 -28.25 -10.77
C ILE A 403 -5.32 -27.28 -10.53
N ILE A 404 -5.08 -25.98 -10.71
CA ILE A 404 -6.09 -24.93 -10.52
C ILE A 404 -6.67 -24.48 -11.87
N GLN A 405 -5.84 -24.05 -12.83
CA GLN A 405 -6.36 -23.36 -14.03
C GLN A 405 -5.36 -23.42 -15.18
N SER A 406 -5.80 -23.46 -16.44
CA SER A 406 -4.89 -23.35 -17.60
C SER A 406 -4.23 -21.96 -17.65
N ARG A 407 -2.99 -21.87 -18.16
CA ARG A 407 -2.29 -20.60 -18.44
C ARG A 407 -2.76 -19.94 -19.76
N ASN A 408 -3.69 -20.57 -20.49
CA ASN A 408 -4.26 -20.00 -21.72
C ASN A 408 -5.04 -18.72 -21.43
N GLY A 409 -4.65 -17.63 -22.08
CA GLY A 409 -5.23 -16.30 -21.88
C GLY A 409 -4.47 -15.42 -20.89
N ASP A 410 -3.36 -15.92 -20.33
CA ASP A 410 -2.41 -15.12 -19.56
C ASP A 410 -1.54 -14.27 -20.50
N ILE A 411 -0.87 -13.27 -19.94
CA ILE A 411 0.00 -12.36 -20.69
C ILE A 411 1.41 -12.38 -20.14
N SER A 412 2.37 -12.35 -21.05
CA SER A 412 3.79 -12.23 -20.79
C SER A 412 4.25 -10.83 -21.21
N VAL A 413 4.73 -10.06 -20.23
CA VAL A 413 5.37 -8.75 -20.46
C VAL A 413 6.87 -8.97 -20.35
N ILE A 414 7.59 -8.84 -21.47
CA ILE A 414 9.02 -9.08 -21.55
C ILE A 414 9.74 -7.74 -21.57
N PHE A 415 10.66 -7.55 -20.62
CA PHE A 415 11.53 -6.39 -20.54
C PHE A 415 12.91 -6.75 -21.07
N GLU A 416 13.37 -6.05 -22.11
CA GLU A 416 14.76 -6.12 -22.55
C GLU A 416 15.56 -5.01 -21.84
N ILE A 417 16.48 -5.42 -20.98
CA ILE A 417 17.35 -4.52 -20.22
C ILE A 417 18.81 -4.82 -20.52
N THR A 418 19.62 -3.77 -20.59
CA THR A 418 21.08 -3.86 -20.78
C THR A 418 21.83 -3.24 -19.63
N ARG A 419 22.95 -3.81 -19.23
CA ARG A 419 23.85 -3.18 -18.27
C ARG A 419 24.66 -2.08 -18.96
N ASN A 420 25.03 -1.04 -18.22
CA ASN A 420 26.09 -0.13 -18.68
C ASN A 420 27.47 -0.80 -18.58
N SER A 421 27.76 -1.69 -19.53
CA SER A 421 28.95 -2.54 -19.50
C SER A 421 30.26 -1.77 -19.64
N SER A 422 30.28 -0.67 -20.40
CA SER A 422 31.47 0.16 -20.61
C SER A 422 32.05 0.71 -19.30
N PHE A 423 31.19 1.13 -18.36
CA PHE A 423 31.64 1.59 -17.05
C PHE A 423 32.41 0.50 -16.29
N TYR A 424 31.86 -0.71 -16.21
CA TYR A 424 32.48 -1.82 -15.49
C TYR A 424 33.74 -2.34 -16.20
N GLN A 425 33.72 -2.43 -17.53
CA GLN A 425 34.92 -2.78 -18.30
C GLN A 425 36.06 -1.82 -17.98
N ASN A 426 35.83 -0.50 -18.06
CA ASN A 426 36.88 0.48 -17.76
C ASN A 426 37.39 0.38 -16.32
N VAL A 427 36.49 0.24 -15.33
CA VAL A 427 36.87 0.19 -13.91
C VAL A 427 37.65 -1.08 -13.56
N PHE A 428 37.32 -2.23 -14.14
CA PHE A 428 37.94 -3.51 -13.79
C PHE A 428 39.12 -3.88 -14.70
N ILE A 429 39.12 -3.49 -15.98
CA ILE A 429 40.20 -3.84 -16.91
C ILE A 429 41.42 -2.93 -16.70
N MET A 430 41.23 -1.62 -16.50
CA MET A 430 42.34 -0.66 -16.34
C MET A 430 43.33 -1.06 -15.23
N PRO A 431 42.90 -1.43 -14.01
CA PRO A 431 43.82 -1.85 -12.96
C PRO A 431 44.58 -3.14 -13.28
N ILE A 432 43.94 -4.10 -13.98
CA ILE A 432 44.60 -5.36 -14.37
C ILE A 432 45.73 -5.08 -15.35
N VAL A 433 45.44 -4.32 -16.41
CA VAL A 433 46.43 -3.97 -17.44
C VAL A 433 47.59 -3.18 -16.82
N ALA A 434 47.30 -2.23 -15.93
CA ALA A 434 48.33 -1.50 -15.19
C ALA A 434 49.20 -2.44 -14.32
N CYS A 435 48.59 -3.40 -13.62
CA CYS A 435 49.31 -4.39 -12.82
C CYS A 435 50.19 -5.31 -13.67
N GLN A 436 49.71 -5.76 -14.84
CA GLN A 436 50.51 -6.55 -15.78
C GLN A 436 51.73 -5.76 -16.27
N ILE A 437 51.56 -4.49 -16.64
CA ILE A 437 52.68 -3.60 -17.04
C ILE A 437 53.70 -3.48 -15.90
N LEU A 438 53.25 -3.29 -14.65
CA LEU A 438 54.15 -3.21 -13.49
C LEU A 438 54.84 -4.55 -13.20
N LEU A 439 54.18 -5.69 -13.40
CA LEU A 439 54.80 -7.01 -13.30
C LEU A 439 55.85 -7.24 -14.38
N ILE A 440 55.58 -6.82 -15.62
CA ILE A 440 56.56 -6.85 -16.72
C ILE A 440 57.77 -5.96 -16.36
N LEU A 441 57.52 -4.74 -15.88
CA LEU A 441 58.57 -3.80 -15.43
C LEU A 441 59.40 -4.36 -14.27
N SER A 442 58.82 -5.22 -13.42
CA SER A 442 59.53 -5.82 -12.28
C SER A 442 60.74 -6.66 -12.71
N PHE A 443 60.73 -7.24 -13.92
CA PHE A 443 61.85 -8.01 -14.47
C PHE A 443 63.06 -7.13 -14.84
N LEU A 444 62.86 -5.82 -15.03
CA LEU A 444 63.93 -4.85 -15.27
C LEU A 444 64.57 -4.34 -13.97
N LEU A 445 63.90 -4.54 -12.84
CA LEU A 445 64.37 -4.13 -11.51
C LEU A 445 65.21 -5.22 -10.85
N ARG A 446 66.14 -4.80 -9.99
CA ARG A 446 67.03 -5.69 -9.21
C ARG A 446 66.95 -5.40 -7.72
N GLY A 447 67.33 -6.39 -6.91
CA GLY A 447 67.37 -6.28 -5.45
C GLY A 447 65.98 -6.09 -4.82
N TYR A 448 65.96 -5.46 -3.64
CA TYR A 448 64.74 -5.27 -2.83
C TYR A 448 63.62 -4.49 -3.54
N ARG A 449 63.97 -3.59 -4.47
CA ARG A 449 63.00 -2.76 -5.22
C ARG A 449 62.05 -3.61 -6.08
N ARG A 450 62.55 -4.73 -6.61
CA ARG A 450 61.73 -5.68 -7.39
C ARG A 450 60.68 -6.35 -6.50
N GLY A 451 61.10 -6.90 -5.36
CA GLY A 451 60.20 -7.53 -4.40
C GLY A 451 59.13 -6.55 -3.88
N GLY A 452 59.54 -5.32 -3.56
CA GLY A 452 58.61 -4.26 -3.16
C GLY A 452 57.54 -3.96 -4.22
N LEU A 453 57.92 -3.82 -5.50
CA LEU A 453 56.97 -3.58 -6.59
C LEU A 453 55.98 -4.74 -6.75
N ILE A 454 56.47 -5.99 -6.73
CA ILE A 454 55.61 -7.18 -6.88
C ILE A 454 54.61 -7.26 -5.72
N LEU A 455 55.04 -6.99 -4.48
CA LEU A 455 54.14 -6.96 -3.32
C LEU A 455 53.05 -5.90 -3.43
N VAL A 456 53.39 -4.70 -3.91
CA VAL A 456 52.40 -3.64 -4.19
C VAL A 456 51.40 -4.08 -5.25
N VAL A 457 51.87 -4.72 -6.34
CA VAL A 457 50.96 -5.25 -7.37
C VAL A 457 50.04 -6.33 -6.80
N VAL A 458 50.56 -7.28 -6.03
CA VAL A 458 49.74 -8.31 -5.37
C VAL A 458 48.68 -7.67 -4.48
N LEU A 459 49.03 -6.64 -3.70
CA LEU A 459 48.08 -5.91 -2.87
C LEU A 459 46.96 -5.27 -3.71
N ILE A 460 47.30 -4.57 -4.80
CA ILE A 460 46.32 -3.93 -5.70
C ILE A 460 45.40 -4.99 -6.32
N LEU A 461 45.96 -6.12 -6.77
CA LEU A 461 45.18 -7.23 -7.34
C LEU A 461 44.23 -7.85 -6.31
N MET A 462 44.67 -8.03 -5.06
CA MET A 462 43.82 -8.55 -3.98
C MET A 462 42.69 -7.58 -3.62
N LEU A 463 42.96 -6.27 -3.60
CA LEU A 463 41.93 -5.24 -3.41
C LEU A 463 40.92 -5.24 -4.58
N GLY A 464 41.41 -5.37 -5.81
CA GLY A 464 40.57 -5.50 -7.01
C GLY A 464 39.68 -6.75 -6.96
N LEU A 465 40.25 -7.89 -6.50
CA LEU A 465 39.52 -9.14 -6.31
C LEU A 465 38.42 -9.02 -5.25
N MET A 466 38.68 -8.32 -4.15
CA MET A 466 37.66 -8.04 -3.13
C MET A 466 36.58 -7.09 -3.65
N PHE A 467 36.93 -6.15 -4.53
CA PHE A 467 35.98 -5.21 -5.12
C PHE A 467 35.07 -5.88 -6.15
N ILE A 468 35.61 -6.76 -7.00
CA ILE A 468 34.82 -7.46 -8.04
C ILE A 468 33.80 -8.43 -7.43
N THR A 469 34.10 -9.12 -6.32
CA THR A 469 33.15 -10.04 -5.67
C THR A 469 31.89 -9.35 -5.15
N LYS A 470 31.93 -8.04 -4.91
CA LYS A 470 30.76 -7.23 -4.55
C LYS A 470 29.79 -7.02 -5.71
N HIS A 471 30.29 -6.96 -6.95
CA HIS A 471 29.53 -6.57 -8.14
C HIS A 471 29.30 -7.72 -9.14
N ALA A 472 30.15 -8.74 -9.12
CA ALA A 472 29.99 -9.91 -9.95
C ALA A 472 28.79 -10.77 -9.50
N PRO A 473 28.15 -11.49 -10.42
CA PRO A 473 27.12 -12.47 -10.06
C PRO A 473 27.74 -13.60 -9.23
N SER A 474 27.00 -14.08 -8.22
CA SER A 474 27.40 -15.22 -7.38
C SER A 474 27.04 -16.58 -7.98
N ALA A 475 26.22 -16.60 -9.04
CA ALA A 475 25.72 -17.83 -9.66
C ALA A 475 26.77 -18.54 -10.52
N TYR A 476 27.77 -17.82 -11.03
CA TYR A 476 28.86 -18.35 -11.87
C TYR A 476 30.11 -17.48 -11.72
N VAL A 477 31.24 -17.94 -12.23
CA VAL A 477 32.52 -17.21 -12.21
C VAL A 477 32.72 -16.50 -13.55
N PRO A 478 32.72 -15.15 -13.62
CA PRO A 478 32.91 -14.42 -14.89
C PRO A 478 34.36 -14.50 -15.41
N ASP A 479 34.55 -14.30 -16.72
CA ASP A 479 35.87 -14.35 -17.38
C ASP A 479 36.88 -13.33 -16.82
N ILE A 480 36.42 -12.11 -16.49
CA ILE A 480 37.27 -11.08 -15.86
C ILE A 480 37.81 -11.57 -14.51
N LEU A 481 37.00 -12.32 -13.75
CA LEU A 481 37.43 -12.90 -12.47
C LEU A 481 38.49 -13.99 -12.68
N HIS A 482 38.35 -14.81 -13.73
CA HIS A 482 39.41 -15.72 -14.14
C HIS A 482 40.69 -14.96 -14.50
N ALA A 483 40.62 -13.85 -15.22
CA ALA A 483 41.78 -13.01 -15.54
C ALA A 483 42.51 -12.54 -14.27
N TYR A 484 41.79 -11.96 -13.29
CA TYR A 484 42.37 -11.58 -12.00
C TYR A 484 43.07 -12.75 -11.30
N GLN A 485 42.42 -13.93 -11.25
CA GLN A 485 43.01 -15.12 -10.63
C GLN A 485 44.30 -15.55 -11.33
N HIS A 486 44.35 -15.54 -12.66
CA HIS A 486 45.54 -15.88 -13.42
C HIS A 486 46.68 -14.87 -13.17
N VAL A 487 46.39 -13.57 -13.18
CA VAL A 487 47.39 -12.53 -12.92
C VAL A 487 47.93 -12.62 -11.49
N VAL A 488 47.09 -12.92 -10.49
CA VAL A 488 47.55 -13.14 -9.10
C VAL A 488 48.45 -14.38 -9.00
N ARG A 489 48.10 -15.50 -9.64
CA ARG A 489 48.94 -16.72 -9.68
C ARG A 489 50.30 -16.43 -10.30
N ILE A 490 50.33 -15.64 -11.39
CA ILE A 490 51.56 -15.23 -12.06
C ILE A 490 52.37 -14.30 -11.16
N ALA A 491 51.75 -13.32 -10.50
CA ALA A 491 52.42 -12.43 -9.56
C ALA A 491 53.08 -13.20 -8.40
N ALA A 492 52.39 -14.21 -7.85
CA ALA A 492 52.95 -15.10 -6.84
C ALA A 492 54.14 -15.91 -7.37
N ALA A 493 54.03 -16.46 -8.58
CA ALA A 493 55.15 -17.16 -9.25
C ALA A 493 56.35 -16.21 -9.48
N CYS A 494 56.12 -14.96 -9.90
CA CYS A 494 57.13 -13.93 -10.04
C CYS A 494 57.81 -13.57 -8.71
N TYR A 495 57.06 -13.59 -7.60
CA TYR A 495 57.61 -13.35 -6.26
C TYR A 495 58.49 -14.51 -5.79
N ILE A 496 58.05 -15.76 -5.98
CA ILE A 496 58.86 -16.96 -5.70
C ILE A 496 60.14 -16.93 -6.54
N LEU A 497 60.01 -16.63 -7.84
CA LEU A 497 61.14 -16.45 -8.73
C LEU A 497 62.09 -15.36 -8.23
N HIS A 498 61.57 -14.24 -7.72
CA HIS A 498 62.40 -13.19 -7.15
C HIS A 498 63.19 -13.67 -5.92
N ILE A 499 62.59 -14.46 -5.02
CA ILE A 499 63.29 -15.08 -3.89
C ILE A 499 64.41 -16.00 -4.40
N VAL A 500 64.12 -16.83 -5.40
CA VAL A 500 65.11 -17.76 -5.99
C VAL A 500 66.27 -16.99 -6.63
N ILE A 501 65.99 -15.91 -7.36
CA ILE A 501 67.02 -15.03 -7.94
C ILE A 501 67.85 -14.36 -6.85
N MET A 502 67.22 -13.78 -5.83
CA MET A 502 67.91 -13.15 -4.69
C MET A 502 68.78 -14.15 -3.93
N TRP A 503 68.30 -15.38 -3.74
CA TRP A 503 69.06 -16.45 -3.11
C TRP A 503 70.30 -16.82 -3.93
N MET A 504 70.16 -16.96 -5.25
CA MET A 504 71.30 -17.24 -6.14
C MET A 504 72.30 -16.07 -6.20
N GLU A 505 71.84 -14.82 -6.13
CA GLU A 505 72.71 -13.63 -6.16
C GLU A 505 73.45 -13.37 -4.84
N LEU A 506 72.80 -13.56 -3.68
CA LEU A 506 73.38 -13.29 -2.36
C LEU A 506 74.08 -14.50 -1.73
N TYR A 507 73.59 -15.70 -1.99
CA TYR A 507 74.08 -16.95 -1.42
C TYR A 507 74.32 -18.00 -2.52
N PRO A 508 75.23 -17.74 -3.48
CA PRO A 508 75.49 -18.67 -4.57
C PRO A 508 75.89 -20.05 -4.03
N PRO A 509 75.31 -21.15 -4.56
CA PRO A 509 75.66 -22.50 -4.15
C PRO A 509 77.16 -22.76 -4.29
N LYS A 510 77.79 -23.33 -3.25
CA LYS A 510 79.20 -23.73 -3.28
C LYS A 510 79.48 -24.94 -4.18
N ILE A 511 78.42 -25.60 -4.67
CA ILE A 511 78.50 -26.76 -5.56
C ILE A 511 78.92 -26.27 -6.95
N LYS A 512 79.94 -26.91 -7.53
CA LYS A 512 80.33 -26.63 -8.92
C LYS A 512 79.18 -27.02 -9.86
N PRO A 513 78.81 -26.15 -10.83
CA PRO A 513 77.77 -26.48 -11.79
C PRO A 513 78.18 -27.70 -12.61
N SER A 514 77.19 -28.49 -13.03
CA SER A 514 77.40 -29.62 -13.93
C SER A 514 77.81 -29.17 -15.34
N ASP A 515 78.56 -30.00 -16.05
CA ASP A 515 79.06 -29.68 -17.39
C ASP A 515 77.96 -29.39 -18.42
N TRP A 516 76.79 -30.02 -18.27
CA TRP A 516 75.64 -29.77 -19.15
C TRP A 516 75.05 -28.37 -18.96
N LEU A 517 75.08 -27.85 -17.72
CA LEU A 517 74.56 -26.51 -17.41
C LEU A 517 75.46 -25.44 -18.00
N LEU A 518 76.78 -25.62 -17.91
CA LEU A 518 77.76 -24.74 -18.55
C LEU A 518 77.64 -24.71 -20.08
N LYS A 519 77.34 -25.85 -20.72
CA LYS A 519 77.07 -25.91 -22.16
C LYS A 519 75.83 -25.11 -22.56
N ILE A 520 74.76 -25.17 -21.76
CA ILE A 520 73.53 -24.39 -22.00
C ILE A 520 73.81 -22.90 -21.79
N LEU A 521 74.52 -22.53 -20.71
CA LEU A 521 74.89 -21.16 -20.43
C LEU A 521 75.70 -20.54 -21.58
N ASN A 522 76.56 -21.30 -22.25
CA ASN A 522 77.39 -20.82 -23.37
C ASN A 522 76.75 -20.93 -24.75
N TYR A 523 75.50 -21.41 -24.86
CA TYR A 523 74.83 -21.59 -26.14
C TYR A 523 74.32 -20.25 -26.70
N SER A 524 75.07 -19.67 -27.64
CA SER A 524 74.81 -18.32 -28.18
C SER A 524 73.42 -18.11 -28.79
N PRO A 525 72.81 -19.06 -29.53
CA PRO A 525 71.45 -18.88 -30.06
C PRO A 525 70.39 -18.71 -28.96
N LEU A 526 70.52 -19.42 -27.84
CA LEU A 526 69.61 -19.28 -26.70
C LEU A 526 69.81 -17.94 -25.99
N ARG A 527 71.04 -17.43 -25.90
CA ARG A 527 71.30 -16.08 -25.37
C ARG A 527 70.63 -14.99 -26.21
N ILE A 528 70.71 -15.11 -27.54
CA ILE A 528 70.05 -14.19 -28.48
C ILE A 528 68.54 -14.27 -28.35
N MET A 529 67.96 -15.48 -28.30
CA MET A 529 66.52 -15.69 -28.10
C MET A 529 66.01 -15.07 -26.79
N LEU A 530 66.83 -15.11 -25.74
CA LEU A 530 66.51 -14.53 -24.43
C LEU A 530 66.88 -13.04 -24.30
N CYS A 531 67.18 -12.35 -25.41
CA CYS A 531 67.58 -10.95 -25.45
C CYS A 531 68.75 -10.60 -24.51
N MET A 532 69.67 -11.55 -24.29
CA MET A 532 70.91 -11.30 -23.54
C MET A 532 72.03 -10.88 -24.49
N ARG A 533 73.04 -10.20 -23.94
CA ARG A 533 74.24 -9.80 -24.70
C ARG A 533 74.95 -11.05 -25.24
N LEU A 534 75.49 -10.96 -26.47
CA LEU A 534 76.32 -12.03 -27.03
C LEU A 534 77.57 -12.19 -26.16
N SER A 535 77.98 -13.45 -25.94
CA SER A 535 79.14 -13.80 -25.13
C SER A 535 80.43 -13.22 -25.72
N ASP A 536 80.87 -12.08 -25.19
CA ASP A 536 82.19 -11.51 -25.46
C ASP A 536 83.25 -12.24 -24.61
N ALA A 537 84.54 -12.15 -24.97
CA ALA A 537 85.64 -12.85 -24.28
C ALA A 537 85.75 -12.57 -22.76
N ARG A 538 85.25 -11.41 -22.27
CA ARG A 538 85.18 -11.09 -20.84
C ARG A 538 84.03 -11.80 -20.11
N GLU A 539 82.93 -12.05 -20.81
CA GLU A 539 81.75 -12.71 -20.25
C GLU A 539 81.95 -14.23 -20.16
N TYR A 540 82.81 -14.81 -21.01
CA TYR A 540 83.26 -16.20 -20.87
C TYR A 540 84.03 -16.44 -19.55
N ILE A 541 84.81 -15.45 -19.11
CA ILE A 541 85.53 -15.47 -17.83
C ILE A 541 84.53 -15.34 -16.67
N ASP A 542 83.55 -14.44 -16.77
CA ASP A 542 82.48 -14.27 -15.75
C ASP A 542 81.58 -15.51 -15.61
N VAL A 543 81.28 -16.22 -16.70
CA VAL A 543 80.52 -17.49 -16.67
C VAL A 543 81.29 -18.59 -15.93
N GLN A 544 82.63 -18.59 -16.01
CA GLN A 544 83.46 -19.56 -15.31
C GLN A 544 83.71 -19.18 -13.83
N THR A 545 83.68 -17.89 -13.48
CA THR A 545 83.93 -17.41 -12.12
C THR A 545 82.64 -17.31 -11.28
N GLU A 546 81.51 -16.89 -11.86
CA GLU A 546 80.21 -16.72 -11.18
C GLU A 546 79.03 -17.38 -11.95
N PRO A 547 79.04 -18.70 -12.19
CA PRO A 547 78.06 -19.38 -13.05
C PRO A 547 76.61 -19.23 -12.58
N TRP A 548 76.37 -19.23 -11.27
CA TRP A 548 75.02 -19.14 -10.69
C TRP A 548 74.35 -17.78 -10.90
N ARG A 549 75.15 -16.72 -11.04
CA ARG A 549 74.66 -15.37 -11.33
C ARG A 549 74.19 -15.26 -12.79
N GLU A 550 74.89 -15.92 -13.70
CA GLU A 550 74.46 -16.03 -15.10
C GLU A 550 73.19 -16.89 -15.24
N VAL A 551 73.08 -18.00 -14.50
CA VAL A 551 71.83 -18.78 -14.42
C VAL A 551 70.67 -17.91 -13.95
N ALA A 552 70.87 -17.06 -12.93
CA ALA A 552 69.84 -16.15 -12.45
C ALA A 552 69.38 -15.14 -13.52
N LYS A 553 70.31 -14.59 -14.31
CA LYS A 553 70.00 -13.71 -15.44
C LYS A 553 69.22 -14.44 -16.54
N MET A 554 69.65 -15.65 -16.93
CA MET A 554 68.94 -16.46 -17.92
C MET A 554 67.51 -16.80 -17.47
N LEU A 555 67.35 -17.20 -16.21
CA LEU A 555 66.05 -17.53 -15.63
C LEU A 555 65.13 -16.31 -15.60
N ASN A 556 65.67 -15.12 -15.29
CA ASN A 556 64.93 -13.87 -15.32
C ASN A 556 64.42 -13.55 -16.74
N SER A 557 65.28 -13.61 -17.75
CA SER A 557 64.91 -13.32 -19.15
C SER A 557 63.93 -14.35 -19.72
N PHE A 558 64.10 -15.63 -19.39
CA PHE A 558 63.17 -16.68 -19.80
C PHE A 558 61.78 -16.49 -19.19
N SER A 559 61.74 -16.22 -17.88
CA SER A 559 60.49 -15.97 -17.18
C SER A 559 59.79 -14.70 -17.65
N PHE A 560 60.55 -13.68 -18.06
CA PHE A 560 60.02 -12.46 -18.70
C PHE A 560 59.29 -12.79 -20.00
N LEU A 561 59.89 -13.58 -20.89
CA LEU A 561 59.27 -13.97 -22.17
C LEU A 561 57.98 -14.77 -21.95
N ILE A 562 58.03 -15.78 -21.05
CA ILE A 562 56.85 -16.58 -20.71
C ILE A 562 55.73 -15.69 -20.15
N THR A 563 56.06 -14.82 -19.19
CA THR A 563 55.07 -13.95 -18.55
C THR A 563 54.38 -13.04 -19.56
N ASN A 564 55.12 -12.47 -20.52
CA ASN A 564 54.55 -11.67 -21.61
C ASN A 564 53.59 -12.49 -22.49
N ILE A 565 53.99 -13.70 -22.91
CA ILE A 565 53.14 -14.57 -23.73
C ILE A 565 51.84 -14.92 -22.97
N VAL A 566 51.95 -15.27 -21.69
CA VAL A 566 50.79 -15.61 -20.87
C VAL A 566 49.87 -14.41 -20.66
N PHE A 567 50.40 -13.20 -20.42
CA PHE A 567 49.57 -12.00 -20.31
C PHE A 567 48.84 -11.67 -21.62
N ILE A 568 49.51 -11.78 -22.77
CA ILE A 568 48.84 -11.61 -24.07
C ILE A 568 47.70 -12.62 -24.24
N LEU A 569 47.90 -13.89 -23.85
CA LEU A 569 46.85 -14.90 -23.92
C LEU A 569 45.68 -14.59 -22.96
N VAL A 570 45.98 -14.13 -21.74
CA VAL A 570 44.96 -13.71 -20.77
C VAL A 570 44.14 -12.54 -21.32
N ASP A 571 44.80 -11.54 -21.93
CA ASP A 571 44.12 -10.35 -22.44
C ASP A 571 43.25 -10.66 -23.67
N VAL A 572 43.70 -11.56 -24.55
CA VAL A 572 42.94 -11.93 -25.75
C VAL A 572 41.74 -12.83 -25.42
N ILE A 573 41.88 -13.74 -24.46
CA ILE A 573 40.88 -14.78 -24.18
C ILE A 573 39.88 -14.33 -23.10
N LEU A 574 40.35 -13.66 -22.04
CA LEU A 574 39.57 -13.45 -20.81
C LEU A 574 39.13 -12.00 -20.59
N LEU A 575 39.78 -11.03 -21.23
CA LEU A 575 39.32 -9.64 -21.18
C LEU A 575 38.34 -9.39 -22.33
N PRO A 576 37.10 -8.99 -22.04
CA PRO A 576 36.12 -8.74 -23.09
C PRO A 576 36.63 -7.61 -23.97
N GLN A 577 36.68 -7.85 -25.28
CA GLN A 577 36.93 -6.80 -26.26
C GLN A 577 35.74 -5.83 -26.25
N ALA A 578 36.06 -4.53 -26.27
CA ALA A 578 35.08 -3.44 -26.28
C ALA A 578 34.23 -3.45 -27.54
#